data_AF-A0A6A6N3Q0-F1
#
_entry.id   AF-A0A6A6N3Q0-F1
#
_cell.length_a   1.000
_cell.length_b   1.000
_cell.length_c   1.000
_cell.angle_alpha   90.00
_cell.angle_beta   90.00
_cell.angle_gamma   90.00
#
_symmetry.space_group_name_H-M   'P 1'
#
loop_
_entity.id
_entity.type
_entity.pdbx_description
1 polymer ?
#
loop_
_entity_poly.entity_id
_entity_poly.type
_entity_poly.pdbx_seq_one_letter_code
_entity_poly.pdbx_strand_id
1 'polypeptide(L)'
;MKVVSETPQLEPDEAFLGALLGSCRLHRGVRLAKKIWCNASKKKNALRKEPISAVVMGGCSGLCLGIMEFQRLQTSALSSEKLRLKFQFGLQKLQKGVPKISRTVFNASQKSQKDRTVKKQESYPQNVDLPPVLPKQKKKPYPIPFSLIKKAARKDKKLAEMGIEKPLEPPKNGLLVPDLIPVAHEVLDAWKVLIKGVAQLLHVIPVYGCSACSEVHVAHTGHHIQDCLGPSSAKRHSSHSWIKGSINDVLVPIESYHLYDPFGRRIKHETRFDYDRIPAVVELFIQAGVDIPEYPSRRRTNPIRMLGKKVIDRGGYVEEPTPWRSANPSTLIDFDTYRACERFSPPLLEDVPKIAQETIDAYEIVRWGVRKLMRKYTVKACGYCSEVHVGPWGHNVKLCGEYKHQWRDGKHGWQDATVEEVIPPNYVWHVRDPKGPPLKSALKKFYGKAPAVVEMCMQAARSEIFKNMLDSDACKAPANDTITIPELNHEELESLLEFLYSGSLAAEKVEKHIYSLTLAADKYEIPFLLKFCERYMLRSLVSSNALDVLEISDVCSNKILKETALNFIVKNLEDLVFSAKYETFVSKNPHLSVQITRAFLMDAKSRRRNEVIA
;
A
#
# COMPACT_ATOMS: atom_id res chain seq x y z
N MET A 1 -37.75 -2.15 -12.84
CA MET A 1 -37.13 -3.11 -13.80
C MET A 1 -35.91 -2.47 -14.45
N LYS A 2 -34.94 -3.29 -14.89
CA LYS A 2 -33.56 -2.92 -15.28
C LYS A 2 -32.72 -2.35 -14.13
N VAL A 3 -32.27 -3.27 -13.28
CA VAL A 3 -31.06 -3.12 -12.48
C VAL A 3 -29.85 -3.06 -13.42
N VAL A 4 -28.95 -2.09 -13.22
CA VAL A 4 -27.62 -2.08 -13.84
C VAL A 4 -26.62 -2.26 -12.69
N SER A 5 -26.09 -3.47 -12.57
CA SER A 5 -25.08 -3.84 -11.59
C SER A 5 -23.69 -3.53 -12.13
N GLU A 6 -23.19 -2.32 -11.90
CA GLU A 6 -21.76 -2.02 -12.09
C GLU A 6 -21.01 -2.44 -10.82
N THR A 7 -20.30 -3.57 -10.90
CA THR A 7 -19.29 -3.95 -9.91
C THR A 7 -18.02 -3.11 -10.13
N PRO A 8 -17.62 -2.25 -9.18
CA PRO A 8 -16.35 -1.53 -9.30
C PRO A 8 -15.20 -2.51 -9.02
N GLN A 9 -14.35 -2.74 -10.01
CA GLN A 9 -13.10 -3.48 -9.81
C GLN A 9 -12.20 -2.72 -8.83
N LEU A 10 -11.68 -3.43 -7.82
CA LEU A 10 -10.67 -2.89 -6.92
C LEU A 10 -9.32 -2.86 -7.64
N GLU A 11 -8.80 -1.67 -7.89
CA GLU A 11 -7.41 -1.44 -8.29
C GLU A 11 -6.54 -1.31 -7.01
N PRO A 12 -5.55 -2.19 -6.78
CA PRO A 12 -4.62 -2.07 -5.65
C PRO A 12 -3.61 -0.91 -5.86
N ASP A 13 -3.11 -0.32 -4.77
CA ASP A 13 -2.07 0.74 -4.83
C ASP A 13 -0.72 0.11 -5.30
N GLU A 14 -0.38 0.25 -6.59
CA GLU A 14 0.78 -0.40 -7.25
C GLU A 14 2.19 -0.11 -6.66
N ALA A 15 2.30 0.70 -5.60
CA ALA A 15 3.54 0.85 -4.83
C ALA A 15 4.01 -0.47 -4.18
N PHE A 16 3.08 -1.40 -3.90
CA PHE A 16 3.34 -2.68 -3.25
C PHE A 16 4.24 -3.61 -4.08
N LEU A 17 3.93 -3.78 -5.38
CA LEU A 17 4.70 -4.62 -6.32
C LEU A 17 6.13 -4.11 -6.54
N GLY A 18 6.36 -2.80 -6.43
CA GLY A 18 7.70 -2.21 -6.51
C GLY A 18 8.56 -2.48 -5.28
N ALA A 19 7.96 -2.47 -4.08
CA ALA A 19 8.66 -2.65 -2.82
C ALA A 19 9.13 -4.11 -2.61
N LEU A 20 8.28 -5.09 -2.94
CA LEU A 20 8.65 -6.51 -2.91
C LEU A 20 9.85 -6.86 -3.82
N LEU A 21 10.07 -6.12 -4.92
CA LEU A 21 10.91 -6.56 -6.04
C LEU A 21 12.09 -5.64 -6.39
N GLY A 22 12.30 -4.57 -5.62
CA GLY A 22 13.19 -3.46 -5.98
C GLY A 22 14.70 -3.67 -5.83
N SER A 23 15.30 -4.81 -6.22
CA SER A 23 16.75 -5.04 -5.95
C SER A 23 17.64 -5.78 -6.97
N CYS A 24 17.16 -6.27 -8.11
CA CYS A 24 18.02 -6.87 -9.15
C CYS A 24 18.48 -5.87 -10.23
N ARG A 25 19.73 -5.39 -10.12
CA ARG A 25 20.51 -4.86 -11.27
C ARG A 25 21.96 -5.34 -11.24
N LEU A 26 22.20 -6.49 -11.87
CA LEU A 26 23.51 -6.83 -12.41
C LEU A 26 23.79 -5.97 -13.66
N HIS A 27 24.97 -5.37 -13.71
CA HIS A 27 25.43 -4.63 -14.88
C HIS A 27 25.53 -5.56 -16.11
N ARG A 28 25.11 -5.05 -17.29
CA ARG A 28 25.35 -5.60 -18.65
C ARG A 28 24.49 -6.79 -19.17
N GLY A 29 23.50 -7.31 -18.46
CA GLY A 29 22.64 -8.42 -18.98
C GLY A 29 21.50 -8.08 -19.96
N VAL A 30 21.10 -6.79 -20.06
CA VAL A 30 19.77 -6.35 -20.57
C VAL A 30 19.48 -6.65 -22.07
N ARG A 31 20.46 -7.09 -22.87
CA ARG A 31 20.24 -7.40 -24.30
C ARG A 31 19.77 -8.83 -24.59
N LEU A 32 19.93 -9.78 -23.66
CA LEU A 32 19.64 -11.20 -23.93
C LEU A 32 18.20 -11.58 -23.56
N ALA A 33 17.70 -11.19 -22.38
CA ALA A 33 16.33 -11.49 -21.93
C ALA A 33 15.25 -10.95 -22.89
N LYS A 34 15.42 -9.72 -23.41
CA LYS A 34 14.53 -9.15 -24.44
C LYS A 34 14.51 -9.96 -25.75
N LYS A 35 15.58 -10.70 -26.06
CA LYS A 35 15.70 -11.51 -27.28
C LYS A 35 15.02 -12.88 -27.12
N ILE A 36 15.06 -13.45 -25.92
CA ILE A 36 14.42 -14.74 -25.61
C ILE A 36 12.89 -14.59 -25.54
N TRP A 37 12.37 -13.62 -24.77
CA TRP A 37 10.91 -13.40 -24.65
C TRP A 37 10.25 -13.07 -26.00
N CYS A 38 10.91 -12.25 -26.82
CA CYS A 38 10.40 -11.86 -28.14
C CYS A 38 10.38 -13.03 -29.15
N ASN A 39 11.23 -14.05 -28.96
CA ASN A 39 11.20 -15.28 -29.76
C ASN A 39 10.13 -16.28 -29.27
N ALA A 40 9.91 -16.39 -27.96
CA ALA A 40 8.85 -17.23 -27.41
C ALA A 40 7.44 -16.76 -27.84
N SER A 41 7.20 -15.45 -27.81
CA SER A 41 5.92 -14.85 -28.24
C SER A 41 5.65 -15.04 -29.74
N LYS A 42 6.68 -15.16 -30.59
CA LYS A 42 6.51 -15.45 -32.03
C LYS A 42 6.19 -16.91 -32.34
N LYS A 43 6.56 -17.87 -31.47
CA LYS A 43 6.26 -19.30 -31.69
C LYS A 43 4.81 -19.70 -31.31
N LYS A 44 4.13 -18.97 -30.41
CA LYS A 44 2.75 -19.30 -30.01
C LYS A 44 1.66 -18.88 -31.01
N ASN A 45 1.96 -18.03 -32.00
CA ASN A 45 0.99 -17.57 -33.02
C ASN A 45 1.04 -18.34 -34.36
N ALA A 46 1.69 -19.49 -34.42
CA ALA A 46 1.94 -20.22 -35.66
C ALA A 46 1.41 -21.67 -35.62
N LEU A 47 0.16 -21.88 -35.21
CA LEU A 47 -0.54 -23.18 -35.32
C LEU A 47 -2.08 -23.02 -35.16
N ARG A 48 -2.75 -22.51 -36.20
CA ARG A 48 -4.16 -22.83 -36.57
C ARG A 48 -4.51 -22.26 -37.94
N LYS A 49 -4.85 -23.15 -38.87
CA LYS A 49 -5.24 -23.00 -40.28
C LYS A 49 -6.02 -24.30 -40.60
N GLU A 50 -7.13 -24.39 -41.32
CA GLU A 50 -8.03 -23.43 -42.01
C GLU A 50 -9.48 -23.99 -41.91
N PRO A 51 -10.40 -23.87 -42.89
CA PRO A 51 -10.90 -22.70 -43.65
C PRO A 51 -12.43 -22.51 -43.50
N ILE A 52 -13.02 -21.51 -44.18
CA ILE A 52 -14.17 -21.68 -45.11
C ILE A 52 -14.53 -20.34 -45.81
N SER A 53 -14.68 -20.43 -47.14
CA SER A 53 -15.37 -19.56 -48.12
C SER A 53 -15.05 -18.05 -48.27
N ALA A 54 -14.92 -17.69 -49.55
CA ALA A 54 -15.01 -16.36 -50.16
C ALA A 54 -16.47 -15.80 -50.08
N VAL A 55 -16.87 -14.62 -50.60
CA VAL A 55 -16.56 -13.96 -51.89
C VAL A 55 -16.87 -12.44 -51.83
N VAL A 56 -16.21 -11.64 -52.70
CA VAL A 56 -16.75 -10.55 -53.57
C VAL A 56 -15.89 -9.26 -53.57
N MET A 57 -15.36 -8.95 -54.76
CA MET A 57 -15.21 -7.65 -55.47
C MET A 57 -15.23 -6.32 -54.66
N GLY A 58 -14.45 -5.29 -54.98
CA GLY A 58 -13.48 -5.13 -56.09
C GLY A 58 -13.49 -3.70 -56.65
N GLY A 59 -12.30 -3.11 -56.89
CA GLY A 59 -12.09 -1.83 -57.59
C GLY A 59 -12.63 -0.56 -56.90
N CYS A 60 -12.38 0.67 -57.39
CA CYS A 60 -11.29 1.16 -58.26
C CYS A 60 -11.29 2.72 -58.27
N SER A 61 -10.29 3.34 -58.91
CA SER A 61 -9.97 4.79 -59.03
C SER A 61 -9.31 5.43 -57.79
N GLY A 62 -8.18 6.17 -57.86
CA GLY A 62 -7.51 6.87 -58.98
C GLY A 62 -8.07 8.30 -59.13
N LEU A 63 -7.36 9.39 -59.45
CA LEU A 63 -5.99 9.73 -59.90
C LEU A 63 -5.60 11.09 -59.23
N CYS A 64 -4.40 11.72 -59.29
CA CYS A 64 -2.98 11.36 -59.43
C CYS A 64 -2.15 12.65 -59.11
N LEU A 65 -0.81 12.58 -59.00
CA LEU A 65 0.08 13.76 -58.96
C LEU A 65 1.38 13.52 -59.76
N GLY A 66 1.47 14.11 -60.96
CA GLY A 66 2.73 14.31 -61.70
C GLY A 66 3.41 15.61 -61.21
N ILE A 67 4.73 15.65 -60.95
CA ILE A 67 5.90 15.63 -61.86
C ILE A 67 6.12 16.96 -62.59
N MET A 68 7.31 17.55 -62.35
CA MET A 68 8.25 18.30 -63.22
C MET A 68 9.26 18.98 -62.25
N GLU A 69 10.59 18.76 -62.20
CA GLU A 69 11.67 18.53 -63.20
C GLU A 69 11.87 19.69 -64.19
N PHE A 70 13.09 20.13 -64.58
CA PHE A 70 14.45 19.54 -64.48
C PHE A 70 15.57 20.61 -64.74
N GLN A 71 16.79 20.43 -64.17
CA GLN A 71 18.15 20.78 -64.74
C GLN A 71 18.44 22.22 -65.27
N ARG A 72 19.64 22.71 -65.67
CA ARG A 72 21.03 22.22 -65.93
C ARG A 72 22.00 23.41 -65.64
N LEU A 73 23.23 23.31 -65.07
CA LEU A 73 24.50 22.69 -65.52
C LEU A 73 25.37 23.55 -66.49
N GLN A 74 26.66 23.76 -66.17
CA GLN A 74 27.85 23.70 -67.07
C GLN A 74 29.11 23.46 -66.18
N THR A 75 29.84 22.33 -66.26
CA THR A 75 31.00 21.98 -67.13
C THR A 75 32.27 22.79 -66.84
N SER A 76 33.52 22.27 -66.80
CA SER A 76 34.17 21.01 -67.27
C SER A 76 35.48 20.75 -66.44
N ALA A 77 36.36 19.74 -66.63
CA ALA A 77 36.26 18.28 -66.92
C ALA A 77 37.67 17.62 -66.74
N LEU A 78 37.75 16.27 -66.68
CA LEU A 78 38.97 15.39 -66.73
C LEU A 78 39.96 15.48 -65.53
N SER A 79 40.66 14.42 -65.06
CA SER A 79 40.54 12.94 -65.22
C SER A 79 41.33 12.18 -64.12
N SER A 80 40.87 10.96 -63.78
CA SER A 80 41.59 9.78 -63.20
C SER A 80 42.40 9.81 -61.87
N GLU A 81 41.81 9.15 -60.85
CA GLU A 81 42.39 8.23 -59.83
C GLU A 81 43.51 8.61 -58.80
N LYS A 82 43.13 8.50 -57.51
CA LYS A 82 43.80 7.82 -56.34
C LYS A 82 45.28 8.14 -55.97
N LEU A 83 45.76 8.16 -54.72
CA LEU A 83 45.31 8.00 -53.30
C LEU A 83 46.57 8.32 -52.43
N ARG A 84 46.60 8.72 -51.13
CA ARG A 84 45.62 9.10 -50.10
C ARG A 84 46.38 9.77 -48.92
N LEU A 85 46.11 11.03 -48.55
CA LEU A 85 46.86 11.74 -47.49
C LEU A 85 46.00 12.60 -46.55
N LYS A 86 46.55 12.95 -45.37
CA LYS A 86 45.93 13.75 -44.28
C LYS A 86 46.66 15.12 -44.14
N PHE A 87 45.94 16.16 -43.67
CA PHE A 87 46.22 17.01 -42.47
C PHE A 87 45.75 18.49 -42.58
N GLN A 88 44.67 18.83 -41.86
CA GLN A 88 44.53 19.82 -40.76
C GLN A 88 44.85 21.35 -40.89
N PHE A 89 44.18 22.14 -40.02
CA PHE A 89 44.29 23.58 -39.66
C PHE A 89 43.53 24.60 -40.55
N GLY A 90 43.03 25.74 -40.05
CA GLY A 90 43.07 26.37 -38.71
C GLY A 90 41.91 27.38 -38.47
N LEU A 91 41.92 28.15 -37.38
CA LEU A 91 40.72 28.87 -36.85
C LEU A 91 41.05 30.26 -36.24
N GLN A 92 40.27 31.34 -36.49
CA GLN A 92 40.33 32.59 -35.67
C GLN A 92 39.15 33.61 -35.85
N LYS A 93 38.72 34.17 -34.68
CA LYS A 93 38.16 35.53 -34.37
C LYS A 93 36.70 35.98 -34.68
N LEU A 94 36.26 36.94 -33.84
CA LEU A 94 34.90 37.52 -33.62
C LEU A 94 34.68 38.88 -34.32
N GLN A 95 33.40 39.29 -34.52
CA GLN A 95 32.73 40.51 -33.95
C GLN A 95 31.25 40.67 -34.44
N LYS A 96 30.26 40.78 -33.54
CA LYS A 96 29.49 41.98 -33.06
C LYS A 96 28.52 42.70 -34.05
N GLY A 97 27.22 42.78 -33.70
CA GLY A 97 26.18 43.65 -34.34
C GLY A 97 24.76 43.46 -33.75
N VAL A 98 24.01 44.56 -33.49
CA VAL A 98 22.84 44.70 -32.56
C VAL A 98 22.08 46.03 -32.90
N PRO A 99 20.78 46.35 -32.56
CA PRO A 99 19.55 45.62 -32.09
C PRO A 99 18.23 45.91 -32.89
N LYS A 100 17.08 45.22 -32.60
CA LYS A 100 15.77 45.84 -32.15
C LYS A 100 14.51 44.93 -32.12
N ILE A 101 13.46 45.41 -31.43
CA ILE A 101 12.22 44.74 -30.98
C ILE A 101 10.95 45.50 -31.45
N SER A 102 9.89 44.81 -31.90
CA SER A 102 8.46 45.14 -31.67
C SER A 102 7.55 44.03 -32.23
N ARG A 103 6.73 43.37 -31.39
CA ARG A 103 5.28 43.61 -31.08
C ARG A 103 4.30 42.95 -32.08
N THR A 104 3.66 41.82 -31.71
CA THR A 104 2.30 41.67 -31.08
C THR A 104 1.15 41.88 -32.10
N VAL A 105 0.25 40.91 -32.33
CA VAL A 105 -1.06 40.73 -31.65
C VAL A 105 -1.77 39.45 -32.16
N PHE A 106 -2.49 38.74 -31.25
CA PHE A 106 -3.70 37.88 -31.35
C PHE A 106 -4.23 37.41 -32.75
N ASN A 107 -4.89 36.26 -32.90
CA ASN A 107 -6.07 35.81 -32.12
C ASN A 107 -6.35 34.29 -32.20
N ALA A 108 -7.40 33.84 -31.50
CA ALA A 108 -7.62 32.44 -31.13
C ALA A 108 -8.66 31.64 -31.96
N SER A 109 -8.68 30.32 -31.69
CA SER A 109 -9.83 29.40 -31.77
C SER A 109 -10.01 28.56 -33.03
N GLN A 110 -9.88 27.24 -32.88
CA GLN A 110 -10.97 26.30 -33.17
C GLN A 110 -10.78 24.97 -32.43
N LYS A 111 -11.89 24.41 -31.91
CA LYS A 111 -11.95 23.04 -31.38
C LYS A 111 -12.08 22.06 -32.55
N SER A 112 -11.51 20.87 -32.41
CA SER A 112 -12.12 19.66 -33.00
C SER A 112 -12.17 18.56 -31.94
N GLN A 113 -13.32 17.89 -31.83
CA GLN A 113 -13.44 16.63 -31.11
C GLN A 113 -12.94 15.50 -32.00
N LYS A 114 -12.31 14.48 -31.41
CA LYS A 114 -12.69 13.08 -31.69
C LYS A 114 -12.08 12.13 -30.66
N ASP A 115 -12.91 11.21 -30.19
CA ASP A 115 -12.49 10.04 -29.43
C ASP A 115 -11.45 9.23 -30.19
N ARG A 116 -10.46 8.72 -29.44
CA ARG A 116 -9.80 7.46 -29.74
C ARG A 116 -9.21 6.90 -28.44
N THR A 117 -9.84 5.84 -27.94
CA THR A 117 -9.40 5.04 -26.79
C THR A 117 -8.11 4.29 -27.11
N VAL A 118 -6.99 5.01 -27.10
CA VAL A 118 -5.68 4.40 -26.97
C VAL A 118 -5.55 3.96 -25.50
N LYS A 119 -5.61 2.64 -25.25
CA LYS A 119 -5.16 2.06 -23.98
C LYS A 119 -3.67 2.35 -23.84
N LYS A 120 -3.35 3.52 -23.28
CA LYS A 120 -1.99 3.91 -22.95
C LYS A 120 -1.57 3.06 -21.77
N GLN A 121 -0.81 2.00 -22.03
CA GLN A 121 -0.15 1.21 -21.00
C GLN A 121 0.67 2.18 -20.14
N GLU A 122 0.28 2.35 -18.87
CA GLU A 122 0.93 3.33 -18.00
C GLU A 122 2.36 2.85 -17.73
N SER A 123 3.32 3.67 -18.14
CA SER A 123 4.73 3.41 -17.89
C SER A 123 5.05 3.83 -16.47
N TYR A 124 4.72 2.98 -15.48
CA TYR A 124 5.03 3.26 -14.09
C TYR A 124 6.54 3.40 -13.88
N PRO A 125 7.03 4.58 -13.42
CA PRO A 125 8.45 4.74 -13.13
C PRO A 125 8.78 3.98 -11.85
N GLN A 126 9.62 2.94 -11.96
CA GLN A 126 10.07 2.09 -10.86
C GLN A 126 10.72 2.86 -9.68
N ASN A 127 11.05 4.14 -9.88
CA ASN A 127 11.44 5.06 -8.82
C ASN A 127 10.57 6.32 -8.96
N VAL A 128 9.62 6.50 -8.04
CA VAL A 128 8.95 7.78 -7.84
C VAL A 128 9.78 8.56 -6.81
N ASP A 129 10.09 9.82 -7.10
CA ASP A 129 10.76 10.68 -6.11
C ASP A 129 9.87 10.83 -4.87
N LEU A 130 10.43 10.57 -3.69
CA LEU A 130 9.73 10.77 -2.41
C LEU A 130 9.23 12.21 -2.29
N PRO A 131 8.12 12.46 -1.57
CA PRO A 131 7.67 13.82 -1.28
C PRO A 131 8.82 14.68 -0.76
N PRO A 132 9.14 15.83 -1.40
CA PRO A 132 10.30 16.61 -1.02
C PRO A 132 10.11 17.19 0.38
N VAL A 133 11.11 17.00 1.25
CA VAL A 133 11.11 17.56 2.61
C VAL A 133 10.98 19.08 2.51
N LEU A 134 9.82 19.61 2.89
CA LEU A 134 9.49 21.01 2.71
C LEU A 134 10.33 21.89 3.67
N PRO A 135 10.90 23.02 3.20
CA PRO A 135 11.65 23.91 4.08
C PRO A 135 10.76 24.46 5.20
N LYS A 136 11.17 24.28 6.46
CA LYS A 136 10.45 24.81 7.66
C LYS A 136 10.15 26.32 7.57
N GLN A 137 10.97 27.06 6.82
CA GLN A 137 10.84 28.50 6.58
C GLN A 137 9.82 28.89 5.48
N LYS A 138 8.98 27.95 5.01
CA LYS A 138 7.97 28.20 3.95
C LYS A 138 6.64 27.57 4.35
N LYS A 139 5.54 28.13 3.84
CA LYS A 139 4.23 27.49 3.94
C LYS A 139 4.23 26.23 3.06
N LYS A 140 3.63 25.14 3.55
CA LYS A 140 3.24 23.99 2.72
C LYS A 140 2.42 24.45 1.49
N PRO A 141 2.56 23.80 0.33
CA PRO A 141 1.67 24.01 -0.80
C PRO A 141 0.19 23.83 -0.42
N TYR A 142 -0.71 24.48 -1.14
CA TYR A 142 -2.15 24.20 -1.02
C TYR A 142 -2.49 22.94 -1.84
N PRO A 143 -3.19 21.93 -1.29
CA PRO A 143 -3.62 20.76 -2.06
C PRO A 143 -4.60 21.12 -3.19
N ILE A 144 -5.42 22.15 -2.98
CA ILE A 144 -6.29 22.75 -4.01
C ILE A 144 -5.64 24.05 -4.50
N PRO A 145 -5.42 24.26 -5.82
CA PRO A 145 -4.87 25.49 -6.35
C PRO A 145 -5.57 26.75 -5.82
N PHE A 146 -4.78 27.71 -5.32
CA PHE A 146 -5.29 28.92 -4.64
C PHE A 146 -6.22 29.77 -5.52
N SER A 147 -6.06 29.71 -6.85
CA SER A 147 -6.96 30.32 -7.84
C SER A 147 -8.38 29.72 -7.79
N LEU A 148 -8.51 28.41 -7.62
CA LEU A 148 -9.79 27.71 -7.48
C LEU A 148 -10.44 28.02 -6.13
N ILE A 149 -9.67 28.04 -5.04
CA ILE A 149 -10.14 28.46 -3.71
C ILE A 149 -10.72 29.89 -3.78
N LYS A 150 -10.01 30.83 -4.40
CA LYS A 150 -10.49 32.20 -4.65
C LYS A 150 -11.76 32.24 -5.51
N LYS A 151 -11.84 31.42 -6.56
CA LYS A 151 -13.02 31.33 -7.45
C LYS A 151 -14.25 30.82 -6.70
N ALA A 152 -14.10 29.79 -5.87
CA ALA A 152 -15.16 29.27 -5.01
C ALA A 152 -15.63 30.33 -3.99
N ALA A 153 -14.71 30.95 -3.25
CA ALA A 153 -15.03 32.00 -2.28
C ALA A 153 -15.75 33.21 -2.90
N ARG A 154 -15.44 33.57 -4.16
CA ARG A 154 -16.15 34.61 -4.92
C ARG A 154 -17.58 34.19 -5.31
N LYS A 155 -17.79 32.92 -5.68
CA LYS A 155 -19.14 32.39 -5.94
C LYS A 155 -19.98 32.40 -4.66
N ASP A 156 -19.44 31.90 -3.55
CA ASP A 156 -20.10 31.90 -2.24
C ASP A 156 -20.48 33.32 -1.79
N LYS A 157 -19.60 34.32 -2.02
CA LYS A 157 -19.89 35.73 -1.71
C LYS A 157 -21.05 36.26 -2.55
N LYS A 158 -21.08 36.00 -3.86
CA LYS A 158 -22.18 36.42 -4.75
C LYS A 158 -23.52 35.82 -4.36
N LEU A 159 -23.57 34.52 -4.00
CA LEU A 159 -24.79 33.88 -3.51
C LEU A 159 -25.29 34.57 -2.23
N ALA A 160 -24.38 34.85 -1.29
CA ALA A 160 -24.72 35.55 -0.05
C ALA A 160 -25.20 37.00 -0.28
N GLU A 161 -24.62 37.73 -1.24
CA GLU A 161 -25.03 39.08 -1.64
C GLU A 161 -26.45 39.09 -2.26
N MET A 162 -26.87 38.00 -2.90
CA MET A 162 -28.22 37.81 -3.42
C MET A 162 -29.20 37.23 -2.39
N GLY A 163 -28.78 37.04 -1.12
CA GLY A 163 -29.60 36.41 -0.08
C GLY A 163 -29.82 34.90 -0.27
N ILE A 164 -29.16 34.27 -1.24
CA ILE A 164 -29.36 32.86 -1.58
C ILE A 164 -28.54 31.98 -0.64
N GLU A 165 -29.21 31.07 0.07
CA GLU A 165 -28.57 30.08 0.91
C GLU A 165 -27.58 29.21 0.13
N LYS A 166 -26.47 28.87 0.76
CA LYS A 166 -25.43 28.04 0.15
C LYS A 166 -25.95 26.60 0.04
N PRO A 167 -25.99 25.99 -1.15
CA PRO A 167 -26.34 24.58 -1.28
C PRO A 167 -25.24 23.71 -0.64
N LEU A 168 -25.65 22.80 0.23
CA LEU A 168 -24.77 21.92 1.00
C LEU A 168 -25.27 20.48 0.94
N GLU A 169 -24.43 19.59 0.40
CA GLU A 169 -24.62 18.14 0.46
C GLU A 169 -24.09 17.57 1.78
N PRO A 170 -24.56 16.40 2.24
CA PRO A 170 -23.90 15.61 3.27
C PRO A 170 -22.43 15.30 2.91
N PRO A 171 -21.47 15.41 3.85
CA PRO A 171 -21.63 15.79 5.26
C PRO A 171 -21.43 17.30 5.54
N LYS A 172 -21.31 18.13 4.50
CA LYS A 172 -21.09 19.58 4.62
C LYS A 172 -22.30 20.34 5.14
N ASN A 173 -23.48 19.73 5.12
CA ASN A 173 -24.70 20.19 5.80
C ASN A 173 -24.86 19.63 7.23
N GLY A 174 -23.90 18.86 7.73
CA GLY A 174 -23.92 18.25 9.07
C GLY A 174 -24.67 16.92 9.19
N LEU A 175 -25.35 16.44 8.15
CA LEU A 175 -25.91 15.08 8.12
C LEU A 175 -24.80 14.05 7.84
N LEU A 176 -24.94 12.83 8.34
CA LEU A 176 -24.03 11.73 7.97
C LEU A 176 -24.22 11.32 6.50
N VAL A 177 -23.23 10.61 5.95
CA VAL A 177 -23.30 9.93 4.66
C VAL A 177 -23.47 8.42 4.92
N PRO A 178 -24.66 7.82 4.77
CA PRO A 178 -24.92 6.44 5.16
C PRO A 178 -23.92 5.43 4.57
N ASP A 179 -23.61 5.55 3.27
CA ASP A 179 -22.67 4.66 2.56
C ASP A 179 -21.23 4.71 3.07
N LEU A 180 -20.89 5.70 3.91
CA LEU A 180 -19.57 5.86 4.53
C LEU A 180 -19.53 5.43 6.00
N ILE A 181 -20.67 5.15 6.64
CA ILE A 181 -20.71 4.67 8.02
C ILE A 181 -20.05 3.28 8.13
N PRO A 182 -20.39 2.26 7.30
CA PRO A 182 -19.72 0.95 7.37
C PRO A 182 -18.21 1.04 7.12
N VAL A 183 -17.80 1.92 6.20
CA VAL A 183 -16.39 2.20 5.90
C VAL A 183 -15.68 2.76 7.14
N ALA A 184 -16.32 3.67 7.89
CA ALA A 184 -15.71 4.23 9.08
C ALA A 184 -15.51 3.18 10.21
N HIS A 185 -16.43 2.22 10.34
CA HIS A 185 -16.28 1.09 11.27
C HIS A 185 -15.17 0.13 10.82
N GLU A 186 -15.21 -0.35 9.58
CA GLU A 186 -14.18 -1.22 8.97
C GLU A 186 -12.77 -0.66 9.17
N VAL A 187 -12.62 0.65 8.95
CA VAL A 187 -11.35 1.36 9.01
C VAL A 187 -10.89 1.60 10.45
N LEU A 188 -11.82 1.78 11.41
CA LEU A 188 -11.47 1.78 12.83
C LEU A 188 -11.02 0.40 13.32
N ASP A 189 -11.65 -0.68 12.87
CA ASP A 189 -11.22 -2.04 13.24
C ASP A 189 -9.86 -2.38 12.63
N ALA A 190 -9.63 -2.03 11.37
CA ALA A 190 -8.30 -2.12 10.75
C ALA A 190 -7.26 -1.25 11.50
N TRP A 191 -7.63 -0.06 11.99
CA TRP A 191 -6.73 0.78 12.80
C TRP A 191 -6.29 0.10 14.11
N LYS A 192 -7.19 -0.63 14.80
CA LYS A 192 -6.84 -1.45 15.98
C LYS A 192 -5.87 -2.57 15.62
N VAL A 193 -6.15 -3.29 14.52
CA VAL A 193 -5.28 -4.38 14.02
C VAL A 193 -3.89 -3.85 13.66
N LEU A 194 -3.81 -2.68 13.02
CA LEU A 194 -2.55 -2.02 12.69
C LEU A 194 -1.74 -1.66 13.94
N ILE A 195 -2.36 -1.03 14.96
CA ILE A 195 -1.69 -0.69 16.22
C ILE A 195 -1.17 -1.95 16.91
N LYS A 196 -2.03 -2.96 17.07
CA LYS A 196 -1.67 -4.25 17.68
C LYS A 196 -0.51 -4.91 16.93
N GLY A 197 -0.62 -5.02 15.62
CA GLY A 197 0.36 -5.65 14.75
C GLY A 197 1.73 -4.96 14.83
N VAL A 198 1.76 -3.63 14.72
CA VAL A 198 2.99 -2.85 14.89
C VAL A 198 3.59 -3.03 16.28
N ALA A 199 2.78 -3.01 17.34
CA ALA A 199 3.25 -3.21 18.70
C ALA A 199 3.85 -4.61 18.94
N GLN A 200 3.25 -5.65 18.35
CA GLN A 200 3.76 -7.03 18.43
C GLN A 200 5.06 -7.20 17.63
N LEU A 201 5.13 -6.65 16.42
CA LEU A 201 6.33 -6.73 15.57
C LEU A 201 7.52 -5.98 16.17
N LEU A 202 7.31 -4.89 16.90
CA LEU A 202 8.37 -4.15 17.62
C LEU A 202 9.07 -4.94 18.75
N HIS A 203 8.52 -6.08 19.17
CA HIS A 203 9.21 -6.99 20.10
C HIS A 203 10.26 -7.88 19.41
N VAL A 204 10.11 -8.12 18.10
CA VAL A 204 10.94 -9.09 17.34
C VAL A 204 11.74 -8.45 16.19
N ILE A 205 11.26 -7.35 15.61
CA ILE A 205 11.95 -6.58 14.57
C ILE A 205 12.64 -5.37 15.21
N PRO A 206 13.98 -5.26 15.15
CA PRO A 206 14.67 -4.10 15.71
C PRO A 206 14.39 -2.83 14.90
N VAL A 207 13.82 -1.84 15.58
CA VAL A 207 13.59 -0.49 15.06
C VAL A 207 14.41 0.50 15.90
N TYR A 208 15.04 1.46 15.23
CA TYR A 208 15.82 2.53 15.85
C TYR A 208 15.27 3.90 15.47
N GLY A 209 14.98 4.73 16.47
CA GLY A 209 14.73 6.16 16.31
C GLY A 209 16.01 6.96 16.54
N CYS A 210 16.21 8.07 15.84
CA CYS A 210 17.30 8.99 16.14
C CYS A 210 16.88 9.97 17.24
N SER A 211 17.58 9.99 18.38
CA SER A 211 17.24 10.83 19.53
C SER A 211 17.35 12.36 19.29
N ALA A 212 17.82 12.77 18.11
CA ALA A 212 18.01 14.17 17.73
C ALA A 212 17.16 14.62 16.51
N CYS A 213 16.60 13.71 15.71
CA CYS A 213 15.78 14.06 14.55
C CYS A 213 14.81 12.93 14.19
N SER A 214 13.79 13.22 13.37
CA SER A 214 12.75 12.28 12.98
C SER A 214 13.19 11.18 11.99
N GLU A 215 14.47 10.82 11.92
CA GLU A 215 14.94 9.70 11.10
C GLU A 215 14.78 8.40 11.88
N VAL A 216 14.29 7.37 11.21
CA VAL A 216 13.99 6.05 11.77
C VAL A 216 14.61 4.99 10.86
N HIS A 217 15.03 3.87 11.45
CA HIS A 217 15.63 2.76 10.72
C HIS A 217 15.11 1.42 11.23
N VAL A 218 14.92 0.46 10.33
CA VAL A 218 14.44 -0.90 10.62
C VAL A 218 15.54 -1.86 10.14
N ALA A 219 16.36 -2.35 11.07
CA ALA A 219 17.50 -3.26 10.85
C ALA A 219 18.12 -3.64 12.20
N HIS A 220 18.99 -4.66 12.24
CA HIS A 220 19.69 -5.04 13.49
C HIS A 220 20.68 -3.98 13.98
N THR A 221 21.14 -3.08 13.10
CA THR A 221 22.07 -1.99 13.44
C THR A 221 21.67 -0.70 12.75
N GLY A 222 21.87 0.44 13.43
CA GLY A 222 21.59 1.77 12.87
C GLY A 222 22.53 2.13 11.71
N HIS A 223 22.01 2.82 10.68
CA HIS A 223 22.81 3.15 9.51
C HIS A 223 23.90 4.22 9.75
N HIS A 224 24.93 4.20 8.92
CA HIS A 224 26.06 5.15 8.92
C HIS A 224 25.92 6.26 7.85
N ILE A 225 24.71 6.49 7.31
CA ILE A 225 24.42 7.64 6.45
C ILE A 225 24.47 8.93 7.31
N GLN A 226 25.28 9.90 6.87
CA GLN A 226 25.57 11.15 7.60
C GLN A 226 24.68 12.31 7.10
N ASP A 227 23.40 12.25 7.45
CA ASP A 227 22.39 13.25 7.08
C ASP A 227 21.49 13.71 8.24
N CYS A 228 21.92 13.48 9.49
CA CYS A 228 21.20 13.93 10.68
C CYS A 228 21.06 15.47 10.70
N LEU A 229 19.82 15.95 10.64
CA LEU A 229 19.46 17.37 10.74
C LEU A 229 19.12 17.80 12.18
N GLY A 230 19.40 16.94 13.16
CA GLY A 230 19.08 17.17 14.57
C GLY A 230 20.01 18.15 15.28
N PRO A 231 19.67 18.60 16.50
CA PRO A 231 20.58 19.35 17.36
C PRO A 231 21.91 18.62 17.53
N SER A 232 22.98 19.41 17.65
CA SER A 232 24.39 18.98 17.73
C SER A 232 24.91 18.10 16.57
N SER A 233 24.19 17.98 15.45
CA SER A 233 24.63 17.23 14.26
C SER A 233 26.04 17.60 13.78
N ALA A 234 26.39 18.88 13.78
CA ALA A 234 27.73 19.36 13.42
C ALA A 234 28.84 18.72 14.27
N LYS A 235 28.62 18.53 15.58
CA LYS A 235 29.58 17.85 16.48
C LYS A 235 29.63 16.34 16.25
N ARG A 236 28.54 15.73 15.75
CA ARG A 236 28.46 14.30 15.38
C ARG A 236 28.82 14.04 13.91
N HIS A 237 29.35 15.02 13.17
CA HIS A 237 29.60 14.93 11.72
C HIS A 237 28.37 14.45 10.93
N SER A 238 27.20 15.01 11.25
CA SER A 238 25.88 14.62 10.72
C SER A 238 25.48 13.15 10.97
N SER A 239 26.14 12.46 11.89
CA SER A 239 25.76 11.09 12.28
C SER A 239 24.55 11.10 13.21
N HIS A 240 23.68 10.10 13.02
CA HIS A 240 22.49 9.86 13.84
C HIS A 240 22.87 9.27 15.21
N SER A 241 22.02 9.53 16.21
CA SER A 241 22.17 9.03 17.57
C SER A 241 21.06 8.02 17.84
N TRP A 242 21.31 6.76 17.50
CA TRP A 242 20.29 5.71 17.53
C TRP A 242 19.93 5.28 18.96
N ILE A 243 18.63 5.23 19.23
CA ILE A 243 18.01 4.63 20.42
C ILE A 243 16.95 3.63 19.98
N LYS A 244 16.51 2.73 20.88
CA LYS A 244 15.39 1.81 20.58
C LYS A 244 14.16 2.63 20.19
N GLY A 245 13.63 2.36 18.99
CA GLY A 245 12.43 3.00 18.47
C GLY A 245 11.16 2.55 19.20
N SER A 246 10.14 3.38 19.12
CA SER A 246 8.80 3.18 19.67
C SER A 246 7.77 2.98 18.55
N ILE A 247 6.54 2.62 18.93
CA ILE A 247 5.40 2.61 18.00
C ILE A 247 5.18 3.97 17.32
N ASN A 248 5.48 5.09 17.99
CA ASN A 248 5.31 6.43 17.44
C ASN A 248 6.37 6.80 16.38
N ASP A 249 7.50 6.08 16.36
CA ASP A 249 8.51 6.19 15.31
C ASP A 249 8.08 5.47 14.03
N VAL A 250 7.26 4.42 14.15
CA VAL A 250 6.72 3.64 13.02
C VAL A 250 5.39 4.22 12.51
N LEU A 251 4.45 4.48 13.41
CA LEU A 251 3.15 5.11 13.19
C LEU A 251 3.17 6.51 13.80
N VAL A 252 3.47 7.53 12.99
CA VAL A 252 3.59 8.91 13.47
C VAL A 252 2.23 9.40 14.00
N PRO A 253 2.10 9.72 15.30
CA PRO A 253 0.83 10.12 15.88
C PRO A 253 0.45 11.52 15.41
N ILE A 254 -0.71 11.64 14.80
CA ILE A 254 -1.36 12.92 14.46
C ILE A 254 -2.64 13.01 15.27
N GLU A 255 -2.75 14.04 16.09
CA GLU A 255 -3.90 14.30 16.94
C GLU A 255 -4.84 15.35 16.33
N SER A 256 -6.10 15.29 16.71
CA SER A 256 -7.09 16.35 16.60
C SER A 256 -7.70 16.59 17.98
N TYR A 257 -8.21 17.79 18.21
CA TYR A 257 -9.21 17.98 19.25
C TYR A 257 -10.48 17.19 18.89
N HIS A 258 -11.09 16.55 19.87
CA HIS A 258 -12.41 15.95 19.74
C HIS A 258 -13.51 17.04 19.69
N LEU A 259 -14.56 16.83 18.87
CA LEU A 259 -15.68 17.75 18.73
C LEU A 259 -17.04 17.06 18.90
N TYR A 260 -17.81 17.48 19.90
CA TYR A 260 -19.22 17.09 20.00
C TYR A 260 -20.05 17.57 18.79
N ASP A 261 -19.82 18.78 18.28
CA ASP A 261 -20.49 19.29 17.06
C ASP A 261 -19.47 20.05 16.19
N PRO A 262 -19.06 19.52 15.02
CA PRO A 262 -18.16 20.21 14.09
C PRO A 262 -18.67 21.58 13.59
N PHE A 263 -19.96 21.85 13.76
CA PHE A 263 -20.61 23.13 13.42
C PHE A 263 -20.93 23.99 14.65
N GLY A 264 -20.52 23.54 15.84
CA GLY A 264 -20.71 24.14 17.16
C GLY A 264 -19.79 25.31 17.47
N ARG A 265 -19.23 25.38 18.69
CA ARG A 265 -18.31 26.45 19.10
C ARG A 265 -16.90 26.13 18.61
N ARG A 266 -16.22 27.05 17.93
CA ARG A 266 -14.80 26.87 17.56
C ARG A 266 -13.92 27.03 18.80
N ILE A 267 -13.22 25.96 19.18
CA ILE A 267 -12.30 25.88 20.33
C ILE A 267 -11.36 27.11 20.34
N LYS A 268 -11.37 27.84 21.45
CA LYS A 268 -10.51 29.02 21.69
C LYS A 268 -9.21 28.62 22.38
N HIS A 269 -8.25 29.54 22.50
CA HIS A 269 -6.97 29.20 23.13
C HIS A 269 -7.11 28.98 24.65
N GLU A 270 -8.02 29.72 25.27
CA GLU A 270 -8.26 29.75 26.71
C GLU A 270 -8.95 28.45 27.15
N THR A 271 -9.96 27.99 26.38
CA THR A 271 -10.75 26.78 26.62
C THR A 271 -10.10 25.50 26.07
N ARG A 272 -8.82 25.53 25.67
CA ARG A 272 -8.20 24.41 24.92
C ARG A 272 -8.02 23.14 25.75
N PHE A 273 -8.00 23.27 27.08
CA PHE A 273 -7.84 22.16 28.02
C PHE A 273 -9.17 21.52 28.41
N ASP A 274 -10.29 22.09 27.95
CA ASP A 274 -11.64 21.57 28.16
C ASP A 274 -12.03 20.53 27.09
N TYR A 275 -11.14 20.27 26.12
CA TYR A 275 -11.35 19.37 24.98
C TYR A 275 -10.23 18.33 24.91
N ASP A 276 -10.61 17.06 24.77
CA ASP A 276 -9.67 15.96 24.64
C ASP A 276 -8.91 15.99 23.30
N ARG A 277 -7.72 15.39 23.34
CA ARG A 277 -6.81 15.21 22.21
C ARG A 277 -6.79 13.74 21.85
N ILE A 278 -7.30 13.40 20.67
CA ILE A 278 -7.42 12.02 20.21
C ILE A 278 -6.78 11.87 18.82
N PRO A 279 -6.42 10.66 18.37
CA PRO A 279 -5.88 10.46 17.03
C PRO A 279 -6.83 11.04 15.96
N ALA A 280 -6.30 11.83 15.03
CA ALA A 280 -7.09 12.52 14.01
C ALA A 280 -7.84 11.56 13.06
N VAL A 281 -7.32 10.33 12.91
CA VAL A 281 -8.01 9.22 12.24
C VAL A 281 -9.25 8.77 13.02
N VAL A 282 -9.17 8.63 14.35
CA VAL A 282 -10.30 8.23 15.21
C VAL A 282 -11.37 9.32 15.22
N GLU A 283 -10.99 10.60 15.36
CA GLU A 283 -11.94 11.72 15.23
C GLU A 283 -12.61 11.74 13.84
N LEU A 284 -11.88 11.43 12.76
CA LEU A 284 -12.47 11.31 11.42
C LEU A 284 -13.51 10.19 11.35
N PHE A 285 -13.29 9.06 12.02
CA PHE A 285 -14.27 7.97 12.07
C PHE A 285 -15.48 8.33 12.93
N ILE A 286 -15.27 9.01 14.06
CA ILE A 286 -16.37 9.52 14.91
C ILE A 286 -17.26 10.47 14.11
N GLN A 287 -16.67 11.45 13.40
CA GLN A 287 -17.46 12.37 12.57
C GLN A 287 -18.04 11.70 11.32
N ALA A 288 -17.51 10.56 10.89
CA ALA A 288 -18.06 9.77 9.78
C ALA A 288 -19.26 8.88 10.17
N GLY A 289 -19.50 8.69 11.47
CA GLY A 289 -20.67 7.99 12.00
C GLY A 289 -20.38 6.90 13.02
N VAL A 290 -19.11 6.66 13.38
CA VAL A 290 -18.77 5.68 14.43
C VAL A 290 -19.08 6.27 15.81
N ASP A 291 -19.88 5.57 16.59
CA ASP A 291 -20.16 5.94 17.98
C ASP A 291 -19.11 5.33 18.93
N ILE A 292 -18.39 6.19 19.65
CA ILE A 292 -17.50 5.82 20.77
C ILE A 292 -18.08 6.48 22.03
N PRO A 293 -18.55 5.73 23.04
CA PRO A 293 -19.27 6.30 24.20
C PRO A 293 -18.51 7.39 24.95
N GLU A 294 -17.19 7.26 25.02
CA GLU A 294 -16.29 8.20 25.70
C GLU A 294 -16.03 9.49 24.88
N TYR A 295 -16.27 9.46 23.57
CA TYR A 295 -16.09 10.58 22.65
C TYR A 295 -17.39 10.86 21.86
N PRO A 296 -18.47 11.31 22.54
CA PRO A 296 -19.78 11.46 21.94
C PRO A 296 -19.80 12.55 20.86
N SER A 297 -20.53 12.33 19.77
CA SER A 297 -20.73 13.32 18.70
C SER A 297 -22.20 13.46 18.33
N ARG A 298 -22.62 14.70 18.05
CA ARG A 298 -23.99 15.09 17.75
C ARG A 298 -24.43 14.52 16.39
N ARG A 299 -25.23 13.46 16.41
CA ARG A 299 -25.90 12.94 15.22
C ARG A 299 -27.05 13.86 14.82
N ARG A 300 -26.99 14.44 13.63
CA ARG A 300 -27.95 15.44 13.14
C ARG A 300 -28.99 14.79 12.24
N THR A 301 -30.26 15.03 12.52
CA THR A 301 -31.40 14.69 11.65
C THR A 301 -31.77 15.83 10.71
N ASN A 302 -31.60 17.08 11.17
CA ASN A 302 -31.86 18.28 10.39
C ASN A 302 -30.53 18.91 9.89
N PRO A 303 -30.45 19.31 8.61
CA PRO A 303 -29.26 19.94 8.04
C PRO A 303 -29.05 21.35 8.60
N ILE A 304 -27.79 21.78 8.69
CA ILE A 304 -27.46 23.19 8.94
C ILE A 304 -27.79 24.04 7.71
N ARG A 305 -28.03 25.34 7.92
CA ARG A 305 -28.23 26.32 6.85
C ARG A 305 -27.16 27.40 6.92
N MET A 306 -26.58 27.76 5.78
CA MET A 306 -25.50 28.75 5.70
C MET A 306 -25.76 29.80 4.62
N LEU A 307 -25.42 31.06 4.92
CA LEU A 307 -25.34 32.15 3.95
C LEU A 307 -23.89 32.58 3.81
N GLY A 308 -23.28 32.24 2.66
CA GLY A 308 -21.85 32.43 2.41
C GLY A 308 -20.96 31.64 3.38
N LYS A 309 -20.52 32.31 4.46
CA LYS A 309 -19.70 31.73 5.55
C LYS A 309 -20.41 31.73 6.92
N LYS A 310 -21.57 32.36 7.05
CA LYS A 310 -22.32 32.45 8.31
C LYS A 310 -23.29 31.28 8.39
N VAL A 311 -23.26 30.53 9.49
CA VAL A 311 -24.33 29.59 9.83
C VAL A 311 -25.53 30.42 10.28
N ILE A 312 -26.67 30.26 9.61
CA ILE A 312 -27.94 30.89 10.00
C ILE A 312 -28.67 29.99 10.99
N ASP A 313 -28.77 28.71 10.66
CA ASP A 313 -29.47 27.70 11.47
C ASP A 313 -28.54 26.52 11.74
N ARG A 314 -28.56 26.08 13.01
CA ARG A 314 -27.79 24.95 13.55
C ARG A 314 -28.66 23.71 13.77
N GLY A 315 -29.91 23.70 13.32
CA GLY A 315 -30.85 22.58 13.51
C GLY A 315 -31.17 22.38 15.00
N GLY A 316 -31.42 23.47 15.72
CA GLY A 316 -31.67 23.49 17.16
C GLY A 316 -30.42 23.54 18.05
N TYR A 317 -30.61 23.98 19.29
CA TYR A 317 -29.62 23.88 20.37
C TYR A 317 -29.70 22.49 21.01
N VAL A 318 -28.53 21.92 21.33
CA VAL A 318 -28.39 20.67 22.08
C VAL A 318 -27.28 20.95 23.10
N GLU A 319 -27.49 20.58 24.36
CA GLU A 319 -26.45 20.70 25.36
C GLU A 319 -25.35 19.67 25.09
N GLU A 320 -24.11 20.15 25.10
CA GLU A 320 -22.93 19.30 24.99
C GLU A 320 -22.87 18.45 26.28
N PRO A 321 -22.78 17.11 26.21
CA PRO A 321 -22.66 16.27 27.40
C PRO A 321 -21.51 16.75 28.28
N THR A 322 -21.70 16.78 29.60
CA THR A 322 -20.61 17.08 30.52
C THR A 322 -19.45 16.10 30.30
N PRO A 323 -18.18 16.56 30.26
CA PRO A 323 -17.06 15.68 29.96
C PRO A 323 -17.02 14.48 30.91
N TRP A 324 -17.08 13.26 30.34
CA TRP A 324 -17.17 12.00 31.07
C TRP A 324 -15.81 11.65 31.70
N ARG A 325 -15.43 12.35 32.77
CA ARG A 325 -14.19 12.10 33.55
C ARG A 325 -14.23 10.83 34.42
N SER A 326 -15.00 9.81 34.01
CA SER A 326 -15.08 8.51 34.70
C SER A 326 -15.50 7.36 33.78
N ALA A 327 -14.89 7.24 32.59
CA ALA A 327 -14.94 5.98 31.84
C ALA A 327 -13.84 5.02 32.33
N ASN A 328 -14.11 3.70 32.33
CA ASN A 328 -13.08 2.70 32.62
C ASN A 328 -11.96 2.81 31.57
N PRO A 329 -10.66 2.91 31.95
CA PRO A 329 -9.58 3.12 30.98
C PRO A 329 -9.47 2.04 29.89
N SER A 330 -10.02 0.85 30.13
CA SER A 330 -9.88 -0.34 29.28
C SER A 330 -10.41 -0.21 27.85
N THR A 331 -11.47 0.57 27.60
CA THR A 331 -12.07 0.71 26.25
C THR A 331 -11.43 1.81 25.41
N LEU A 332 -10.96 2.90 26.05
CA LEU A 332 -10.28 4.02 25.37
C LEU A 332 -8.95 3.63 24.73
N ILE A 333 -8.32 2.59 25.27
CA ILE A 333 -6.95 2.20 25.04
C ILE A 333 -6.69 1.66 23.62
N ASP A 334 -7.64 0.96 23.00
CA ASP A 334 -7.35 0.17 21.78
C ASP A 334 -7.22 0.99 20.49
N PHE A 335 -7.56 2.28 20.51
CA PHE A 335 -7.56 3.15 19.34
C PHE A 335 -6.36 4.12 19.29
N ASP A 336 -5.52 4.12 20.33
CA ASP A 336 -4.29 4.93 20.41
C ASP A 336 -3.02 4.07 20.42
N THR A 337 -1.86 4.72 20.28
CA THR A 337 -0.54 4.08 20.37
C THR A 337 0.06 4.10 21.78
N TYR A 338 -0.63 4.67 22.78
CA TYR A 338 -0.11 4.89 24.12
C TYR A 338 0.16 3.57 24.84
N ARG A 339 1.42 3.36 25.25
CA ARG A 339 1.89 2.12 25.90
C ARG A 339 1.56 0.83 25.12
N ALA A 340 1.35 0.90 23.79
CA ALA A 340 0.88 -0.26 23.01
C ALA A 340 1.79 -1.50 23.14
N CYS A 341 3.12 -1.33 23.17
CA CYS A 341 4.06 -2.44 23.37
C CYS A 341 4.01 -3.08 24.78
N GLU A 342 3.38 -2.41 25.76
CA GLU A 342 3.12 -2.98 27.10
C GLU A 342 1.75 -3.68 27.16
N ARG A 343 0.82 -3.29 26.27
CA ARG A 343 -0.52 -3.87 26.14
C ARG A 343 -0.53 -5.16 25.32
N PHE A 344 0.31 -5.22 24.30
CA PHE A 344 0.41 -6.38 23.41
C PHE A 344 1.71 -7.14 23.67
N SER A 345 1.55 -8.37 24.19
CA SER A 345 2.67 -9.28 24.48
C SER A 345 3.49 -9.61 23.23
N PRO A 346 4.78 -9.97 23.39
CA PRO A 346 5.60 -10.51 22.31
C PRO A 346 4.89 -11.67 21.58
N PRO A 347 4.91 -11.71 20.24
CA PRO A 347 4.31 -12.79 19.48
C PRO A 347 5.14 -14.08 19.56
N LEU A 348 4.49 -15.22 19.36
CA LEU A 348 5.18 -16.48 19.06
C LEU A 348 5.85 -16.35 17.68
N LEU A 349 7.07 -16.90 17.53
CA LEU A 349 7.85 -16.77 16.30
C LEU A 349 7.11 -17.31 15.06
N GLU A 350 6.32 -18.38 15.23
CA GLU A 350 5.48 -18.99 14.19
C GLU A 350 4.34 -18.08 13.69
N ASP A 351 3.87 -17.13 14.51
CA ASP A 351 2.82 -16.17 14.14
C ASP A 351 3.38 -14.87 13.57
N VAL A 352 4.69 -14.62 13.65
CA VAL A 352 5.31 -13.36 13.16
C VAL A 352 4.99 -13.07 11.68
N PRO A 353 5.09 -14.03 10.73
CA PRO A 353 4.73 -13.77 9.33
C PRO A 353 3.23 -13.50 9.13
N LYS A 354 2.37 -14.17 9.92
CA LYS A 354 0.92 -13.93 9.90
C LYS A 354 0.59 -12.54 10.40
N ILE A 355 1.19 -12.13 11.53
CA ILE A 355 1.03 -10.78 12.10
C ILE A 355 1.55 -9.74 11.12
N ALA A 356 2.67 -9.98 10.45
CA ALA A 356 3.20 -9.10 9.41
C ALA A 356 2.20 -8.86 8.28
N GLN A 357 1.55 -9.93 7.78
CA GLN A 357 0.50 -9.85 6.77
C GLN A 357 -0.73 -9.07 7.29
N GLU A 358 -1.29 -9.46 8.44
CA GLU A 358 -2.45 -8.79 9.03
C GLU A 358 -2.17 -7.30 9.33
N THR A 359 -0.92 -6.95 9.64
CA THR A 359 -0.48 -5.55 9.86
C THR A 359 -0.41 -4.75 8.56
N ILE A 360 0.12 -5.32 7.47
CA ILE A 360 0.23 -4.60 6.18
C ILE A 360 -1.14 -4.45 5.51
N ASP A 361 -1.98 -5.49 5.55
CA ASP A 361 -3.37 -5.44 5.07
C ASP A 361 -4.14 -4.33 5.79
N ALA A 362 -4.02 -4.28 7.13
CA ALA A 362 -4.62 -3.24 7.95
C ALA A 362 -4.08 -1.83 7.62
N TYR A 363 -2.78 -1.68 7.35
CA TYR A 363 -2.19 -0.41 6.93
C TYR A 363 -2.78 0.09 5.60
N GLU A 364 -3.00 -0.80 4.63
CA GLU A 364 -3.60 -0.45 3.35
C GLU A 364 -5.08 -0.10 3.48
N ILE A 365 -5.86 -0.89 4.22
CA ILE A 365 -7.28 -0.60 4.52
C ILE A 365 -7.41 0.77 5.21
N VAL A 366 -6.55 1.09 6.18
CA VAL A 366 -6.55 2.39 6.85
C VAL A 366 -6.28 3.53 5.86
N ARG A 367 -5.23 3.42 5.03
CA ARG A 367 -4.90 4.47 4.05
C ARG A 367 -5.99 4.66 3.00
N TRP A 368 -6.55 3.58 2.48
CA TRP A 368 -7.69 3.61 1.55
C TRP A 368 -8.93 4.22 2.20
N GLY A 369 -9.24 3.82 3.43
CA GLY A 369 -10.38 4.27 4.21
C GLY A 369 -10.35 5.76 4.49
N VAL A 370 -9.25 6.25 5.07
CA VAL A 370 -9.01 7.68 5.30
C VAL A 370 -9.09 8.46 3.98
N ARG A 371 -8.47 7.96 2.90
CA ARG A 371 -8.57 8.55 1.54
C ARG A 371 -10.01 8.60 1.02
N LYS A 372 -10.84 7.57 1.28
CA LYS A 372 -12.24 7.48 0.86
C LYS A 372 -13.13 8.44 1.67
N LEU A 373 -12.97 8.49 2.99
CA LEU A 373 -13.69 9.41 3.87
C LEU A 373 -13.36 10.88 3.57
N MET A 374 -12.07 11.23 3.41
CA MET A 374 -11.61 12.60 3.11
C MET A 374 -12.07 13.16 1.74
N ARG A 375 -12.63 12.33 0.84
CA ARG A 375 -13.30 12.82 -0.38
C ARG A 375 -14.61 13.56 -0.08
N LYS A 376 -15.25 13.27 1.06
CA LYS A 376 -16.54 13.85 1.48
C LYS A 376 -16.44 14.62 2.80
N TYR A 377 -15.83 14.03 3.82
CA TYR A 377 -15.57 14.66 5.12
C TYR A 377 -14.42 15.67 5.01
N THR A 378 -14.59 16.81 5.66
CA THR A 378 -13.58 17.88 5.62
C THR A 378 -12.60 17.72 6.77
N VAL A 379 -11.31 17.66 6.46
CA VAL A 379 -10.22 17.72 7.45
C VAL A 379 -9.32 18.89 7.08
N LYS A 380 -8.85 19.62 8.08
CA LYS A 380 -7.95 20.77 7.94
C LYS A 380 -6.58 20.44 8.50
N ALA A 381 -5.54 20.85 7.79
CA ALA A 381 -4.17 20.83 8.28
C ALA A 381 -3.61 22.26 8.38
N CYS A 382 -2.69 22.47 9.31
CA CYS A 382 -1.92 23.70 9.34
C CYS A 382 -0.87 23.68 8.22
N GLY A 383 -0.87 24.70 7.38
CA GLY A 383 0.14 24.86 6.33
C GLY A 383 1.56 25.19 6.82
N TYR A 384 1.86 25.04 8.12
CA TYR A 384 3.16 25.40 8.73
C TYR A 384 3.64 24.34 9.73
N CYS A 385 2.79 23.83 10.62
CA CYS A 385 3.09 22.74 11.56
C CYS A 385 2.31 21.46 11.21
N SER A 386 2.46 20.42 12.03
CA SER A 386 1.76 19.13 11.93
C SER A 386 0.32 19.14 12.46
N GLU A 387 -0.18 20.26 13.00
CA GLU A 387 -1.54 20.33 13.58
C GLU A 387 -2.62 20.00 12.54
N VAL A 388 -3.52 19.08 12.91
CA VAL A 388 -4.69 18.67 12.15
C VAL A 388 -5.96 18.94 12.94
N HIS A 389 -7.06 19.15 12.23
CA HIS A 389 -8.38 19.33 12.81
C HIS A 389 -9.43 18.74 11.89
N VAL A 390 -10.19 17.76 12.37
CA VAL A 390 -11.32 17.19 11.64
C VAL A 390 -12.50 18.17 11.75
N GLY A 391 -13.10 18.53 10.62
CA GLY A 391 -14.23 19.46 10.58
C GLY A 391 -14.12 20.55 9.49
N PRO A 392 -15.21 21.33 9.31
CA PRO A 392 -15.29 22.37 8.29
C PRO A 392 -14.33 23.54 8.52
N TRP A 393 -13.98 23.82 9.79
CA TRP A 393 -13.16 24.96 10.19
C TRP A 393 -12.19 24.54 11.30
N GLY A 394 -10.89 24.73 11.08
CA GLY A 394 -9.87 24.53 12.12
C GLY A 394 -10.13 25.36 13.38
N HIS A 395 -9.53 25.00 14.52
CA HIS A 395 -9.68 25.72 15.79
C HIS A 395 -9.06 27.13 15.81
N ASN A 396 -9.31 27.89 16.88
CA ASN A 396 -8.71 29.22 17.15
C ASN A 396 -7.54 29.17 18.15
N VAL A 397 -7.22 28.00 18.73
CA VAL A 397 -6.07 27.84 19.64
C VAL A 397 -4.79 28.41 19.01
N LYS A 398 -3.99 29.14 19.79
CA LYS A 398 -2.74 29.80 19.38
C LYS A 398 -1.50 28.95 19.71
N LEU A 399 -1.34 27.76 19.10
CA LEU A 399 -0.22 26.84 19.37
C LEU A 399 0.77 26.69 18.21
N CYS A 400 0.57 27.38 17.09
CA CYS A 400 1.45 27.27 15.94
C CYS A 400 2.76 28.05 16.19
N GLY A 401 3.83 27.38 16.64
CA GLY A 401 5.16 27.98 16.84
C GLY A 401 6.04 28.09 15.58
N GLU A 402 5.57 27.62 14.43
CA GLU A 402 6.36 27.53 13.20
C GLU A 402 6.55 28.87 12.46
N TYR A 403 7.25 28.85 11.32
CA TYR A 403 7.64 30.04 10.55
C TYR A 403 6.55 31.13 10.44
N LYS A 404 6.95 32.36 10.77
CA LYS A 404 6.10 33.57 10.85
C LYS A 404 4.90 33.47 11.81
N HIS A 405 4.98 32.69 12.88
CA HIS A 405 3.91 32.64 13.90
C HIS A 405 3.64 33.97 14.59
N GLN A 406 4.67 34.81 14.84
CA GLN A 406 4.51 36.12 15.47
C GLN A 406 3.54 37.01 14.67
N TRP A 407 3.72 37.06 13.35
CA TRP A 407 2.84 37.73 12.39
C TRP A 407 1.41 37.16 12.31
N ARG A 408 1.17 35.98 12.92
CA ARG A 408 -0.12 35.33 13.02
C ARG A 408 -0.68 35.30 14.44
N ASP A 409 -0.02 35.90 15.44
CA ASP A 409 -0.44 35.80 16.85
C ASP A 409 -0.63 34.31 17.27
N GLY A 410 0.35 33.47 16.91
CA GLY A 410 0.35 32.02 17.19
C GLY A 410 -0.72 31.19 16.44
N LYS A 411 -1.53 31.81 15.56
CA LYS A 411 -2.64 31.14 14.87
C LYS A 411 -2.17 30.22 13.74
N HIS A 412 -2.92 29.15 13.53
CA HIS A 412 -2.67 28.13 12.54
C HIS A 412 -3.08 28.61 11.14
N GLY A 413 -2.25 28.29 10.14
CA GLY A 413 -2.48 28.65 8.74
C GLY A 413 -3.32 27.61 8.00
N TRP A 414 -4.57 27.42 8.44
CA TRP A 414 -5.45 26.35 7.97
C TRP A 414 -5.61 26.26 6.44
N GLN A 415 -5.58 25.03 5.94
CA GLN A 415 -5.92 24.61 4.59
C GLN A 415 -6.58 23.23 4.64
N ASP A 416 -7.16 22.76 3.53
CA ASP A 416 -7.61 21.37 3.43
C ASP A 416 -6.40 20.42 3.59
N ALA A 417 -6.57 19.32 4.33
CA ALA A 417 -5.52 18.34 4.59
C ALA A 417 -5.35 17.36 3.42
N THR A 418 -4.12 16.86 3.21
CA THR A 418 -3.91 15.63 2.43
C THR A 418 -4.01 14.38 3.33
N VAL A 419 -4.16 13.19 2.72
CA VAL A 419 -4.12 11.92 3.47
C VAL A 419 -2.80 11.76 4.23
N GLU A 420 -1.68 12.22 3.64
CA GLU A 420 -0.35 12.19 4.27
C GLU A 420 -0.20 13.18 5.43
N GLU A 421 -1.11 14.14 5.60
CA GLU A 421 -1.14 14.99 6.80
C GLU A 421 -1.94 14.34 7.95
N VAL A 422 -2.83 13.39 7.65
CA VAL A 422 -3.66 12.67 8.63
C VAL A 422 -3.04 11.33 9.03
N ILE A 423 -2.45 10.61 8.08
CA ILE A 423 -1.65 9.38 8.29
C ILE A 423 -0.29 9.49 7.55
N PRO A 424 0.65 10.27 8.10
CA PRO A 424 1.97 10.47 7.50
C PRO A 424 2.79 9.18 7.48
N PRO A 425 3.30 8.75 6.30
CA PRO A 425 4.28 7.68 6.25
C PRO A 425 5.64 8.18 6.77
N ASN A 426 6.24 7.47 7.73
CA ASN A 426 7.64 7.71 8.09
C ASN A 426 8.56 6.88 7.18
N TYR A 427 9.38 7.53 6.36
CA TYR A 427 10.18 6.84 5.34
C TYR A 427 11.57 6.44 5.84
N VAL A 428 11.81 5.13 5.92
CA VAL A 428 13.09 4.52 6.30
C VAL A 428 13.86 4.07 5.05
N TRP A 429 15.18 3.98 5.15
CA TRP A 429 16.00 3.35 4.10
C TRP A 429 15.73 1.85 4.04
N HIS A 430 15.47 1.32 2.85
CA HIS A 430 15.21 -0.11 2.63
C HIS A 430 16.46 -0.95 2.90
N VAL A 431 16.30 -2.07 3.61
CA VAL A 431 17.41 -2.95 3.99
C VAL A 431 17.22 -4.35 3.41
N ARG A 432 18.12 -4.70 2.48
CA ARG A 432 18.14 -6.01 1.81
C ARG A 432 18.42 -7.13 2.82
N ASP A 433 19.56 -7.05 3.48
CA ASP A 433 19.95 -7.94 4.57
C ASP A 433 20.02 -7.14 5.89
N PRO A 434 19.04 -7.31 6.80
CA PRO A 434 19.01 -6.64 8.10
C PRO A 434 20.17 -7.02 9.03
N LYS A 435 20.88 -8.12 8.76
CA LYS A 435 22.07 -8.60 9.51
C LYS A 435 23.39 -8.16 8.85
N GLY A 436 23.31 -7.54 7.67
CA GLY A 436 24.45 -7.14 6.85
C GLY A 436 25.15 -5.87 7.33
N PRO A 437 26.17 -5.40 6.60
CA PRO A 437 26.92 -4.20 6.97
C PRO A 437 26.03 -2.94 6.92
N PRO A 438 26.13 -2.00 7.90
CA PRO A 438 25.34 -0.79 7.94
C PRO A 438 25.40 0.03 6.64
N LEU A 439 24.26 0.60 6.24
CA LEU A 439 24.16 1.46 5.05
C LEU A 439 25.08 2.69 5.17
N LYS A 440 25.79 3.05 4.09
CA LYS A 440 26.85 4.08 4.09
C LYS A 440 26.50 5.28 3.20
N SER A 441 26.90 6.48 3.61
CA SER A 441 26.70 7.73 2.84
C SER A 441 27.10 7.64 1.36
N ALA A 442 28.21 6.96 1.05
CA ALA A 442 28.73 6.82 -0.32
C ALA A 442 27.77 6.12 -1.29
N LEU A 443 26.86 5.29 -0.78
CA LEU A 443 25.91 4.51 -1.56
C LEU A 443 24.46 5.05 -1.47
N LYS A 444 24.24 6.15 -0.75
CA LYS A 444 22.91 6.76 -0.50
C LYS A 444 22.03 6.88 -1.75
N LYS A 445 22.62 7.24 -2.89
CA LYS A 445 21.94 7.41 -4.19
C LYS A 445 21.44 6.11 -4.85
N PHE A 446 21.76 4.95 -4.28
CA PHE A 446 21.37 3.62 -4.75
C PHE A 446 20.38 2.92 -3.81
N TYR A 447 20.11 3.49 -2.63
CA TYR A 447 19.17 2.94 -1.66
C TYR A 447 17.76 3.50 -1.93
N GLY A 448 16.76 2.62 -1.92
CA GLY A 448 15.37 3.03 -1.86
C GLY A 448 14.96 3.43 -0.45
N LYS A 449 13.80 4.09 -0.32
CA LYS A 449 13.08 4.21 0.95
C LYS A 449 11.68 3.63 0.83
N ALA A 450 11.17 3.10 1.94
CA ALA A 450 9.80 2.64 2.11
C ALA A 450 9.23 3.18 3.43
N PRO A 451 7.90 3.23 3.64
CA PRO A 451 7.34 3.52 4.95
C PRO A 451 7.81 2.50 6.01
N ALA A 452 8.04 2.94 7.24
CA ALA A 452 8.55 2.11 8.34
C ALA A 452 7.70 0.85 8.59
N VAL A 453 6.37 0.99 8.52
CA VAL A 453 5.41 -0.14 8.61
C VAL A 453 5.70 -1.19 7.53
N VAL A 454 5.90 -0.75 6.28
CA VAL A 454 6.15 -1.64 5.13
C VAL A 454 7.47 -2.39 5.31
N GLU A 455 8.55 -1.67 5.63
CA GLU A 455 9.87 -2.28 5.85
C GLU A 455 9.85 -3.29 7.01
N MET A 456 9.14 -2.96 8.10
CA MET A 456 9.01 -3.83 9.27
C MET A 456 8.19 -5.10 8.96
N CYS A 457 7.04 -4.98 8.29
CA CYS A 457 6.26 -6.14 7.85
C CYS A 457 7.05 -7.00 6.85
N MET A 458 7.77 -6.38 5.90
CA MET A 458 8.63 -7.11 4.96
C MET A 458 9.75 -7.87 5.66
N GLN A 459 10.38 -7.31 6.70
CA GLN A 459 11.41 -8.01 7.47
C GLN A 459 10.82 -9.16 8.31
N ALA A 460 9.59 -9.02 8.80
CA ALA A 460 8.87 -10.04 9.56
C ALA A 460 8.28 -11.19 8.72
N ALA A 461 7.97 -10.95 7.44
CA ALA A 461 7.40 -11.95 6.54
C ALA A 461 8.43 -12.78 5.75
N ARG A 462 9.73 -12.46 5.85
CA ARG A 462 10.81 -13.15 5.11
C ARG A 462 11.05 -14.56 5.64
N SER A 463 11.08 -15.55 4.73
CA SER A 463 11.64 -16.88 4.99
C SER A 463 13.17 -16.78 5.14
N GLU A 464 13.70 -17.27 6.25
CA GLU A 464 15.14 -17.29 6.50
C GLU A 464 15.85 -18.32 5.60
N ILE A 465 15.17 -19.39 5.14
CA ILE A 465 15.75 -20.35 4.19
C ILE A 465 15.90 -19.73 2.79
N PHE A 466 14.86 -19.08 2.25
CA PHE A 466 14.99 -18.38 0.96
C PHE A 466 16.03 -17.26 1.03
N LYS A 467 16.12 -16.57 2.18
CA LYS A 467 17.19 -15.61 2.43
C LYS A 467 18.58 -16.27 2.36
N ASN A 468 18.83 -17.31 3.15
CA ASN A 468 20.11 -18.01 3.20
C ASN A 468 20.52 -18.61 1.84
N MET A 469 19.55 -19.11 1.08
CA MET A 469 19.75 -19.61 -0.29
C MET A 469 20.24 -18.50 -1.24
N LEU A 470 19.62 -17.31 -1.18
CA LEU A 470 19.93 -16.17 -2.05
C LEU A 470 21.15 -15.34 -1.61
N ASP A 471 21.45 -15.30 -0.30
CA ASP A 471 22.57 -14.52 0.28
C ASP A 471 23.91 -15.29 0.28
N SER A 472 23.91 -16.58 -0.05
CA SER A 472 25.12 -17.41 -0.14
C SER A 472 26.13 -16.85 -1.15
N ASP A 473 27.44 -17.01 -0.88
CA ASP A 473 28.51 -16.48 -1.76
C ASP A 473 28.48 -17.04 -3.19
N ALA A 474 27.81 -18.18 -3.42
CA ALA A 474 27.52 -18.71 -4.74
C ALA A 474 26.74 -17.72 -5.63
N CYS A 475 25.84 -16.89 -5.05
CA CYS A 475 25.10 -15.87 -5.78
C CYS A 475 25.86 -14.56 -6.02
N LYS A 476 27.16 -14.47 -5.63
CA LYS A 476 28.04 -13.33 -5.95
C LYS A 476 28.91 -13.57 -7.18
N ALA A 477 28.83 -14.77 -7.77
CA ALA A 477 29.45 -15.15 -9.03
C ALA A 477 28.64 -14.58 -10.25
N PRO A 478 29.13 -14.70 -11.51
CA PRO A 478 28.54 -13.98 -12.64
C PRO A 478 27.15 -14.50 -13.05
N ALA A 479 26.47 -13.74 -13.92
CA ALA A 479 25.02 -13.81 -14.20
C ALA A 479 24.46 -15.08 -14.89
N ASN A 480 25.08 -16.26 -14.70
CA ASN A 480 24.67 -17.55 -15.25
C ASN A 480 24.23 -18.57 -14.18
N ASP A 481 24.42 -18.31 -12.88
CA ASP A 481 24.09 -19.29 -11.85
C ASP A 481 22.58 -19.37 -11.60
N THR A 482 22.01 -20.53 -11.94
CA THR A 482 20.62 -20.89 -11.70
C THR A 482 20.49 -21.66 -10.40
N ILE A 483 19.76 -21.11 -9.42
CA ILE A 483 19.32 -21.89 -8.26
C ILE A 483 18.33 -22.95 -8.73
N THR A 484 18.64 -24.22 -8.46
CA THR A 484 17.76 -25.35 -8.75
C THR A 484 16.92 -25.70 -7.52
N ILE A 485 15.60 -25.77 -7.71
CA ILE A 485 14.64 -26.28 -6.73
C ILE A 485 14.15 -27.63 -7.29
N PRO A 486 14.85 -28.75 -6.98
CA PRO A 486 14.68 -30.01 -7.71
C PRO A 486 13.33 -30.69 -7.45
N GLU A 487 12.65 -30.37 -6.35
CA GLU A 487 11.34 -30.92 -5.98
C GLU A 487 10.13 -30.22 -6.62
N LEU A 488 10.32 -29.07 -7.30
CA LEU A 488 9.23 -28.36 -7.97
C LEU A 488 9.43 -28.37 -9.48
N ASN A 489 8.39 -28.77 -10.22
CA ASN A 489 8.33 -28.58 -11.66
C ASN A 489 8.07 -27.10 -12.01
N HIS A 490 8.11 -26.77 -13.31
CA HIS A 490 7.99 -25.39 -13.76
C HIS A 490 6.67 -24.70 -13.35
N GLU A 491 5.54 -25.39 -13.39
CA GLU A 491 4.22 -24.83 -13.05
C GLU A 491 4.04 -24.69 -11.53
N GLU A 492 4.63 -25.61 -10.76
CA GLU A 492 4.66 -25.55 -9.30
C GLU A 492 5.55 -24.42 -8.80
N LEU A 493 6.73 -24.25 -9.41
CA LEU A 493 7.63 -23.15 -9.13
C LEU A 493 7.03 -21.81 -9.58
N GLU A 494 6.33 -21.77 -10.73
CA GLU A 494 5.57 -20.58 -11.15
C GLU A 494 4.49 -20.24 -10.10
N SER A 495 3.74 -21.23 -9.61
CA SER A 495 2.70 -21.02 -8.59
C SER A 495 3.27 -20.58 -7.25
N LEU A 496 4.42 -21.14 -6.82
CA LEU A 496 5.14 -20.72 -5.63
C LEU A 496 5.63 -19.27 -5.75
N LEU A 497 6.26 -18.92 -6.87
CA LEU A 497 6.75 -17.57 -7.14
C LEU A 497 5.59 -16.57 -7.25
N GLU A 498 4.49 -16.93 -7.91
CA GLU A 498 3.28 -16.11 -7.95
C GLU A 498 2.76 -15.85 -6.54
N PHE A 499 2.57 -16.89 -5.73
CA PHE A 499 2.13 -16.74 -4.33
C PHE A 499 3.08 -15.84 -3.51
N LEU A 500 4.39 -16.01 -3.65
CA LEU A 500 5.39 -15.18 -2.96
C LEU A 500 5.37 -13.71 -3.43
N TYR A 501 4.84 -13.42 -4.63
CA TYR A 501 4.77 -12.07 -5.20
C TYR A 501 3.41 -11.40 -4.97
N SER A 502 2.32 -12.16 -4.85
CA SER A 502 0.93 -11.67 -4.77
C SER A 502 0.24 -11.95 -3.42
N GLY A 503 0.86 -12.75 -2.55
CA GLY A 503 0.26 -13.28 -1.32
C GLY A 503 -0.94 -14.22 -1.52
N SER A 504 -1.27 -14.58 -2.76
CA SER A 504 -2.52 -15.25 -3.11
C SER A 504 -2.44 -16.00 -4.45
N LEU A 505 -3.32 -16.98 -4.66
CA LEU A 505 -3.39 -17.76 -5.90
C LEU A 505 -4.83 -17.94 -6.34
N ALA A 506 -5.04 -18.01 -7.65
CA ALA A 506 -6.32 -18.42 -8.22
C ALA A 506 -6.68 -19.84 -7.76
N ALA A 507 -7.97 -20.09 -7.47
CA ALA A 507 -8.42 -21.33 -6.84
C ALA A 507 -7.98 -22.59 -7.63
N GLU A 508 -8.00 -22.50 -8.96
CA GLU A 508 -7.53 -23.53 -9.91
C GLU A 508 -6.04 -23.89 -9.71
N LYS A 509 -5.17 -22.89 -9.50
CA LYS A 509 -3.74 -23.11 -9.22
C LYS A 509 -3.52 -23.68 -7.82
N VAL A 510 -4.30 -23.23 -6.83
CA VAL A 510 -4.26 -23.79 -5.47
C VAL A 510 -4.64 -25.26 -5.50
N GLU A 511 -5.80 -25.60 -6.06
CA GLU A 511 -6.30 -26.98 -6.12
C GLU A 511 -5.31 -27.93 -6.80
N LYS A 512 -4.72 -27.49 -7.92
CA LYS A 512 -3.75 -28.28 -8.71
C LYS A 512 -2.40 -28.46 -8.02
N HIS A 513 -1.93 -27.47 -7.27
CA HIS A 513 -0.55 -27.45 -6.72
C HIS A 513 -0.50 -27.47 -5.18
N ILE A 514 -1.62 -27.67 -4.48
CA ILE A 514 -1.71 -27.61 -3.00
C ILE A 514 -0.66 -28.48 -2.31
N TYR A 515 -0.44 -29.71 -2.80
CA TYR A 515 0.46 -30.68 -2.18
C TYR A 515 1.92 -30.23 -2.27
N SER A 516 2.41 -29.89 -3.47
CA SER A 516 3.78 -29.41 -3.69
C SER A 516 4.04 -28.01 -3.11
N LEU A 517 3.02 -27.13 -3.09
CA LEU A 517 3.10 -25.87 -2.35
C LEU A 517 3.21 -26.07 -0.84
N THR A 518 2.50 -27.05 -0.27
CA THR A 518 2.59 -27.37 1.17
C THR A 518 3.97 -27.93 1.51
N LEU A 519 4.49 -28.87 0.72
CA LEU A 519 5.85 -29.41 0.88
C LEU A 519 6.93 -28.33 0.74
N ALA A 520 6.78 -27.42 -0.23
CA ALA A 520 7.70 -26.30 -0.40
C ALA A 520 7.61 -25.32 0.78
N ALA A 521 6.41 -25.07 1.32
CA ALA A 521 6.23 -24.18 2.46
C ALA A 521 6.86 -24.73 3.75
N ASP A 522 6.75 -26.03 3.98
CA ASP A 522 7.39 -26.72 5.09
C ASP A 522 8.92 -26.72 4.91
N LYS A 523 9.41 -27.27 3.79
CA LYS A 523 10.85 -27.40 3.48
C LYS A 523 11.60 -26.07 3.41
N TYR A 524 10.96 -25.00 2.94
CA TYR A 524 11.57 -23.67 2.83
C TYR A 524 11.17 -22.71 3.95
N GLU A 525 10.57 -23.20 5.04
CA GLU A 525 10.15 -22.39 6.19
C GLU A 525 9.41 -21.12 5.72
N ILE A 526 8.27 -21.32 5.05
CA ILE A 526 7.35 -20.26 4.61
C ILE A 526 6.03 -20.40 5.42
N PRO A 527 5.98 -19.99 6.71
CA PRO A 527 4.81 -20.23 7.55
C PRO A 527 3.52 -19.63 6.97
N PHE A 528 3.61 -18.55 6.20
CA PHE A 528 2.47 -17.94 5.53
C PHE A 528 1.85 -18.86 4.46
N LEU A 529 2.65 -19.46 3.58
CA LEU A 529 2.15 -20.42 2.59
C LEU A 529 1.64 -21.69 3.28
N LEU A 530 2.34 -22.19 4.30
CA LEU A 530 1.95 -23.39 5.04
C LEU A 530 0.55 -23.21 5.69
N LYS A 531 0.33 -22.05 6.33
CA LYS A 531 -0.95 -21.69 6.98
C LYS A 531 -2.05 -21.37 5.96
N PHE A 532 -1.70 -20.87 4.77
CA PHE A 532 -2.62 -20.72 3.64
C PHE A 532 -3.09 -22.09 3.12
N CYS A 533 -2.15 -23.02 2.89
CA CYS A 533 -2.43 -24.37 2.44
C CYS A 533 -3.26 -25.17 3.46
N GLU A 534 -2.94 -25.08 4.76
CA GLU A 534 -3.73 -25.68 5.84
C GLU A 534 -5.19 -25.21 5.81
N ARG A 535 -5.41 -23.88 5.77
CA ARG A 535 -6.76 -23.28 5.70
C ARG A 535 -7.54 -23.72 4.46
N TYR A 536 -6.86 -23.89 3.33
CA TYR A 536 -7.49 -24.40 2.11
C TYR A 536 -7.91 -25.87 2.30
N MET A 537 -6.97 -26.75 2.71
CA MET A 537 -7.23 -28.17 2.92
C MET A 537 -8.34 -28.44 3.95
N LEU A 538 -8.39 -27.68 5.05
CA LEU A 538 -9.48 -27.77 6.04
C LEU A 538 -10.86 -27.41 5.45
N ARG A 539 -10.91 -26.46 4.50
CA ARG A 539 -12.16 -26.03 3.85
C ARG A 539 -12.57 -26.92 2.67
N SER A 540 -11.62 -27.61 2.04
CA SER A 540 -11.84 -28.48 0.88
C SER A 540 -11.83 -29.97 1.25
N LEU A 541 -11.89 -30.34 2.53
CA LEU A 541 -11.76 -31.72 2.99
C LEU A 541 -12.99 -32.56 2.57
N VAL A 542 -12.75 -33.58 1.74
CA VAL A 542 -13.76 -34.50 1.20
C VAL A 542 -13.17 -35.91 1.08
N SER A 543 -14.01 -36.94 0.95
CA SER A 543 -13.55 -38.35 0.89
C SER A 543 -12.53 -38.62 -0.22
N SER A 544 -12.59 -37.92 -1.35
CA SER A 544 -11.64 -38.08 -2.45
C SER A 544 -10.21 -37.58 -2.14
N ASN A 545 -10.04 -36.62 -1.22
CA ASN A 545 -8.74 -36.04 -0.86
C ASN A 545 -8.31 -36.29 0.59
N ALA A 546 -9.19 -36.81 1.46
CA ALA A 546 -8.91 -36.96 2.89
C ALA A 546 -7.65 -37.79 3.21
N LEU A 547 -7.36 -38.84 2.43
CA LEU A 547 -6.14 -39.64 2.57
C LEU A 547 -4.87 -38.84 2.21
N ASP A 548 -4.94 -37.98 1.19
CA ASP A 548 -3.81 -37.13 0.79
C ASP A 548 -3.57 -36.04 1.83
N VAL A 549 -4.64 -35.45 2.38
CA VAL A 549 -4.58 -34.49 3.48
C VAL A 549 -4.01 -35.11 4.75
N LEU A 550 -4.34 -36.38 5.03
CA LEU A 550 -3.72 -37.12 6.13
C LEU A 550 -2.22 -37.34 5.88
N GLU A 551 -1.83 -37.75 4.68
CA GLU A 551 -0.41 -37.96 4.33
C GLU A 551 0.40 -36.66 4.48
N ILE A 552 -0.02 -35.56 3.85
CA ILE A 552 0.71 -34.29 3.88
C ILE A 552 0.78 -33.70 5.30
N SER A 553 -0.27 -33.91 6.12
CA SER A 553 -0.27 -33.47 7.52
C SER A 553 0.72 -34.23 8.40
N ASP A 554 1.03 -35.49 8.07
CA ASP A 554 2.05 -36.28 8.76
C ASP A 554 3.46 -35.86 8.33
N VAL A 555 3.68 -35.69 7.02
CA VAL A 555 4.95 -35.21 6.46
C VAL A 555 5.34 -33.86 7.04
N CYS A 556 4.43 -32.88 7.05
CA CYS A 556 4.68 -31.53 7.58
C CYS A 556 4.46 -31.44 9.10
N SER A 557 4.31 -32.57 9.80
CA SER A 557 4.08 -32.64 11.26
C SER A 557 2.91 -31.76 11.80
N ASN A 558 1.94 -31.42 10.96
CA ASN A 558 0.83 -30.51 11.29
C ASN A 558 -0.27 -31.26 12.07
N LYS A 559 -0.21 -31.15 13.40
CA LYS A 559 -1.11 -31.85 14.33
C LYS A 559 -2.59 -31.52 14.11
N ILE A 560 -2.93 -30.25 13.89
CA ILE A 560 -4.33 -29.80 13.76
C ILE A 560 -4.96 -30.37 12.49
N LEU A 561 -4.25 -30.27 11.36
CA LEU A 561 -4.69 -30.83 10.09
C LEU A 561 -4.80 -32.36 10.16
N LYS A 562 -3.83 -33.01 10.82
CA LYS A 562 -3.77 -34.46 10.99
C LYS A 562 -4.91 -35.02 11.85
N GLU A 563 -5.18 -34.41 13.00
CA GLU A 563 -6.32 -34.79 13.85
C GLU A 563 -7.65 -34.57 13.14
N THR A 564 -7.79 -33.47 12.40
CA THR A 564 -9.01 -33.18 11.62
C THR A 564 -9.21 -34.20 10.50
N ALA A 565 -8.15 -34.54 9.75
CA ALA A 565 -8.19 -35.54 8.69
C ALA A 565 -8.50 -36.94 9.24
N LEU A 566 -7.86 -37.36 10.33
CA LEU A 566 -8.17 -38.64 11.01
C LEU A 566 -9.64 -38.71 11.44
N ASN A 567 -10.16 -37.65 12.08
CA ASN A 567 -11.56 -37.60 12.51
C ASN A 567 -12.54 -37.63 11.32
N PHE A 568 -12.19 -37.01 10.18
CA PHE A 568 -12.99 -37.09 8.97
C PHE A 568 -12.97 -38.49 8.35
N ILE A 569 -11.79 -39.11 8.25
CA ILE A 569 -11.62 -40.46 7.71
C ILE A 569 -12.39 -41.48 8.56
N VAL A 570 -12.28 -41.43 9.90
CA VAL A 570 -12.99 -42.34 10.81
C VAL A 570 -14.51 -42.24 10.66
N LYS A 571 -15.06 -41.06 10.38
CA LYS A 571 -16.50 -40.86 10.15
C LYS A 571 -17.00 -41.41 8.81
N ASN A 572 -16.13 -41.50 7.81
CA ASN A 572 -16.45 -41.95 6.45
C ASN A 572 -15.66 -43.22 6.07
N LEU A 573 -15.26 -44.02 7.07
CA LEU A 573 -14.28 -45.09 6.85
C LEU A 573 -14.83 -46.21 5.97
N GLU A 574 -16.14 -46.45 6.02
CA GLU A 574 -16.84 -47.47 5.24
C GLU A 574 -16.70 -47.21 3.72
N ASP A 575 -16.85 -45.96 3.28
CA ASP A 575 -16.65 -45.57 1.87
C ASP A 575 -15.17 -45.61 1.43
N LEU A 576 -14.26 -45.36 2.38
CA LEU A 576 -12.83 -45.21 2.10
C LEU A 576 -12.09 -46.55 2.06
N VAL A 577 -12.36 -47.45 3.01
CA VAL A 577 -11.54 -48.65 3.26
C VAL A 577 -11.54 -49.64 2.09
N PHE A 578 -12.63 -49.69 1.31
CA PHE A 578 -12.77 -50.55 0.13
C PHE A 578 -12.30 -49.89 -1.18
N SER A 579 -11.74 -48.67 -1.12
CA SER A 579 -11.22 -47.98 -2.30
C SER A 579 -9.78 -48.43 -2.62
N ALA A 580 -9.45 -48.59 -3.90
CA ALA A 580 -8.07 -48.84 -4.35
C ALA A 580 -7.07 -47.72 -3.92
N LYS A 581 -7.59 -46.52 -3.63
CA LYS A 581 -6.80 -45.42 -3.06
C LYS A 581 -6.39 -45.71 -1.61
N TYR A 582 -7.20 -46.43 -0.84
CA TYR A 582 -6.86 -46.85 0.52
C TYR A 582 -5.81 -47.98 0.51
N GLU A 583 -5.94 -48.98 -0.36
CA GLU A 583 -4.95 -50.05 -0.50
C GLU A 583 -3.54 -49.51 -0.84
N THR A 584 -3.48 -48.58 -1.80
CA THR A 584 -2.22 -47.90 -2.18
C THR A 584 -1.69 -46.99 -1.07
N PHE A 585 -2.57 -46.25 -0.38
CA PHE A 585 -2.21 -45.44 0.79
C PHE A 585 -1.63 -46.26 1.95
N VAL A 586 -2.25 -47.39 2.30
CA VAL A 586 -1.79 -48.27 3.40
C VAL A 586 -0.44 -48.91 3.06
N SER A 587 -0.25 -49.31 1.80
CA SER A 587 1.01 -49.89 1.32
C SER A 587 2.16 -48.89 1.39
N LYS A 588 1.89 -47.61 1.12
CA LYS A 588 2.86 -46.51 1.20
C LYS A 588 3.09 -46.01 2.63
N ASN A 589 2.05 -45.96 3.45
CA ASN A 589 2.06 -45.36 4.80
C ASN A 589 1.53 -46.32 5.89
N PRO A 590 2.23 -47.43 6.22
CA PRO A 590 1.73 -48.41 7.20
C PRO A 590 1.47 -47.82 8.59
N HIS A 591 2.26 -46.81 9.01
CA HIS A 591 2.09 -46.14 10.31
C HIS A 591 0.84 -45.26 10.37
N LEU A 592 0.38 -44.70 9.24
CA LEU A 592 -0.89 -43.98 9.16
C LEU A 592 -2.08 -44.94 9.21
N SER A 593 -1.98 -46.12 8.57
CA SER A 593 -3.00 -47.18 8.71
C SER A 593 -3.21 -47.61 10.18
N VAL A 594 -2.12 -47.76 10.94
CA VAL A 594 -2.18 -48.04 12.38
C VAL A 594 -2.83 -46.88 13.15
N GLN A 595 -2.59 -45.62 12.77
CA GLN A 595 -3.22 -44.45 13.39
C GLN A 595 -4.72 -44.36 13.08
N ILE A 596 -5.15 -44.63 11.84
CA ILE A 596 -6.56 -44.71 11.45
C ILE A 596 -7.27 -45.81 12.25
N THR A 597 -6.71 -47.02 12.30
CA THR A 597 -7.26 -48.15 13.06
C THR A 597 -7.40 -47.81 14.56
N ARG A 598 -6.38 -47.15 15.15
CA ARG A 598 -6.45 -46.69 16.56
C ARG A 598 -7.53 -45.63 16.76
N ALA A 599 -7.63 -44.64 15.88
CA ALA A 599 -8.64 -43.59 15.96
C ALA A 599 -10.06 -44.16 15.84
N PHE A 600 -10.29 -45.07 14.88
CA PHE A 600 -11.57 -45.78 14.70
C PHE A 600 -11.97 -46.58 15.95
N LEU A 601 -11.04 -47.34 16.54
CA LEU A 601 -11.31 -48.10 17.78
C LEU A 601 -11.60 -47.20 18.99
N MET A 602 -11.02 -46.00 19.05
CA MET A 602 -11.32 -45.03 20.11
C MET A 602 -12.67 -44.35 19.91
N ASP A 603 -13.03 -44.01 18.67
CA ASP A 603 -14.36 -43.48 18.34
C ASP A 603 -15.47 -44.53 18.60
N ALA A 604 -15.27 -45.77 18.18
CA ALA A 604 -16.19 -46.87 18.49
C ALA A 604 -16.28 -47.18 20.01
N LYS A 605 -15.30 -46.78 20.83
CA LYS A 605 -15.37 -46.80 22.30
C LYS A 605 -16.00 -45.54 22.89
N SER A 606 -16.08 -44.44 22.15
CA SER A 606 -16.76 -43.21 22.57
C SER A 606 -18.28 -43.36 22.35
N ARG A 607 -18.70 -43.79 21.14
CA ARG A 607 -20.11 -44.03 20.79
C ARG A 607 -20.80 -44.99 21.76
N ARG A 608 -20.20 -46.16 22.00
CA ARG A 608 -20.70 -47.15 22.98
C ARG A 608 -20.74 -46.67 24.43
N ARG A 609 -19.96 -45.65 24.82
CA ARG A 609 -20.09 -45.04 26.15
C ARG A 609 -21.23 -44.02 26.20
N ASN A 610 -21.43 -43.27 25.13
CA ASN A 610 -22.53 -42.32 25.03
C ASN A 610 -23.89 -43.05 24.94
N GLU A 611 -23.95 -44.18 24.24
CA GLU A 611 -25.12 -45.09 24.13
C GLU A 611 -25.47 -45.82 25.45
N VAL A 612 -24.59 -45.78 26.47
CA VAL A 612 -24.82 -46.35 27.81
C VAL A 612 -25.15 -45.26 28.84
N ILE A 613 -25.08 -43.99 28.46
CA ILE A 613 -25.35 -42.81 29.30
C ILE A 613 -26.63 -42.06 28.86
N ALA A 614 -27.10 -42.30 27.63
CA ALA A 614 -28.39 -41.87 27.10
C ALA A 614 -29.48 -42.94 27.33
#